data_AF-A0A7C5GMZ3-F1
#
_entry.id   AF-A0A7C5GMZ3-F1
#
_cell.length_a   1.000
_cell.length_b   1.000
_cell.length_c   1.000
_cell.angle_alpha   90.00
_cell.angle_beta   90.00
_cell.angle_gamma   90.00
#
_symmetry.space_group_name_H-M   'P 1'
#
loop_
_entity.id
_entity.type
_entity.pdbx_description
1 polymer ?
#
loop_
_entity_poly.entity_id
_entity_poly.type
_entity_poly.pdbx_seq_one_letter_code
_entity_poly.pdbx_strand_id
1 'polypeptide(L)'
;MAIITDAVPILFPVLYFLARDFWGRTQRASYVTTIGYIFLIIWSLITYVNEYREGDYGNVLIITVVLIFTLYLLTFRRNLLLYGYVPLTISIMVLIYFLLKIVDDLTHMLTYTTAVLTYKMLKLTLGETIGFKVHNSEIFIEGIRNSYYFTFACTGFQSIAIITAPMIATQDKSCIRNATYVAALIYILNVIRGFLIVFFVERLEWDYYIVHTVIMKIFSIIALIAIFYYVLVTCKALAMEFTRISRIIFRS
;
A
#
# COMPACT_ATOMS: atom_id res chain seq x y z
N MET A 1 -15.09 -4.98 -16.00
CA MET A 1 -14.11 -6.02 -15.63
C MET A 1 -13.29 -5.63 -14.39
N ALA A 2 -12.79 -4.39 -14.29
CA ALA A 2 -11.99 -3.90 -13.15
C ALA A 2 -12.65 -4.06 -11.75
N ILE A 3 -13.96 -3.77 -11.64
CA ILE A 3 -14.68 -3.86 -10.35
C ILE A 3 -14.67 -5.30 -9.81
N ILE A 4 -14.83 -6.31 -10.67
CA ILE A 4 -14.85 -7.70 -10.23
C ILE A 4 -13.46 -8.11 -9.72
N THR A 5 -12.40 -7.76 -10.46
CA THR A 5 -11.02 -8.05 -10.04
C THR A 5 -10.63 -7.32 -8.76
N ASP A 6 -11.15 -6.12 -8.51
CA ASP A 6 -10.85 -5.35 -7.29
C ASP A 6 -11.73 -5.74 -6.10
N ALA A 7 -12.88 -6.37 -6.34
CA ALA A 7 -13.77 -6.88 -5.30
C ALA A 7 -13.36 -8.27 -4.77
N VAL A 8 -12.71 -9.13 -5.58
CA VAL A 8 -12.30 -10.48 -5.15
C VAL A 8 -11.46 -10.45 -3.86
N PRO A 9 -10.45 -9.57 -3.71
CA PRO A 9 -9.63 -9.53 -2.50
C PRO A 9 -10.43 -9.20 -1.23
N ILE A 10 -11.48 -8.38 -1.33
CA ILE A 10 -12.35 -7.99 -0.21
C ILE A 10 -13.10 -9.19 0.39
N LEU A 11 -13.27 -10.27 -0.37
CA LEU A 11 -13.86 -11.49 0.17
C LEU A 11 -13.02 -12.09 1.31
N PHE A 12 -11.70 -11.91 1.33
CA PHE A 12 -10.85 -12.39 2.42
C PHE A 12 -11.21 -11.76 3.78
N PRO A 13 -11.16 -10.43 3.98
CA PRO A 13 -11.52 -9.83 5.27
C PRO A 13 -12.94 -10.16 5.68
N VAL A 14 -13.91 -10.20 4.74
CA VAL A 14 -15.30 -10.58 5.04
C VAL A 14 -15.36 -11.99 5.62
N LEU A 15 -14.75 -12.97 4.96
CA LEU A 15 -14.74 -14.35 5.41
C LEU A 15 -13.93 -14.54 6.70
N TYR A 16 -12.82 -13.81 6.86
CA TYR A 16 -12.01 -13.87 8.07
C TYR A 16 -12.74 -13.31 9.29
N PHE A 17 -13.37 -12.13 9.20
CA PHE A 17 -14.14 -11.57 10.31
C PHE A 17 -15.35 -12.42 10.65
N LEU A 18 -16.05 -12.93 9.63
CA LEU A 18 -17.18 -13.84 9.84
C LEU A 18 -16.71 -15.14 10.52
N ALA A 19 -15.58 -15.72 10.09
CA ALA A 19 -14.99 -16.90 10.73
C ALA A 19 -14.59 -16.64 12.19
N ARG A 20 -13.94 -15.50 12.45
CA ARG A 20 -13.47 -15.11 13.77
C ARG A 20 -14.62 -14.85 14.75
N ASP A 21 -15.61 -14.09 14.31
CA ASP A 21 -16.63 -13.54 15.21
C ASP A 21 -17.80 -14.53 15.43
N PHE A 22 -18.14 -15.38 14.46
CA PHE A 22 -19.20 -16.41 14.62
C PHE A 22 -18.69 -17.76 15.09
N TRP A 23 -17.51 -18.19 14.64
CA TRP A 23 -17.03 -19.57 14.83
C TRP A 23 -15.72 -19.68 15.61
N GLY A 24 -15.10 -18.56 15.99
CA GLY A 24 -13.89 -18.55 16.82
C GLY A 24 -12.80 -19.49 16.32
N ARG A 25 -12.31 -20.38 17.19
CA ARG A 25 -11.24 -21.36 16.88
C ARG A 25 -11.78 -22.76 16.54
N THR A 26 -12.88 -22.85 15.81
CA THR A 26 -13.42 -24.14 15.36
C THR A 26 -12.87 -24.56 14.01
N GLN A 27 -12.99 -25.85 13.67
CA GLN A 27 -12.63 -26.37 12.36
C GLN A 27 -13.38 -25.65 11.22
N ARG A 28 -14.64 -25.23 11.46
CA ARG A 28 -15.43 -24.43 10.51
C ARG A 28 -14.78 -23.08 10.20
N ALA A 29 -14.34 -22.35 11.22
CA ALA A 29 -13.61 -21.09 11.04
C ALA A 29 -12.30 -21.28 10.25
N SER A 30 -11.59 -22.38 10.49
CA SER A 30 -10.39 -22.73 9.73
C SER A 30 -10.69 -22.97 8.24
N TYR A 31 -11.77 -23.67 7.90
CA TYR A 31 -12.18 -23.88 6.51
C TYR A 31 -12.55 -22.55 5.82
N VAL A 32 -13.38 -21.74 6.47
CA VAL A 32 -13.83 -20.45 5.91
C VAL A 32 -12.65 -19.50 5.68
N THR A 33 -11.72 -19.40 6.64
CA THR A 33 -10.50 -18.59 6.48
C THR A 33 -9.62 -19.09 5.33
N THR A 34 -9.53 -20.42 5.15
CA THR A 34 -8.77 -21.02 4.04
C THR A 34 -9.40 -20.70 2.69
N ILE A 35 -10.73 -20.73 2.59
CA ILE A 35 -11.46 -20.29 1.39
C ILE A 35 -11.15 -18.82 1.09
N GLY A 36 -11.07 -17.97 2.11
CA GLY A 36 -10.61 -16.59 1.97
C GLY A 36 -9.23 -16.49 1.27
N TYR A 37 -8.26 -17.29 1.71
CA TYR A 37 -6.93 -17.29 1.08
C TYR A 37 -6.96 -17.78 -0.37
N ILE A 38 -7.86 -18.70 -0.72
CA ILE A 38 -8.04 -19.13 -2.12
C ILE A 38 -8.45 -17.95 -2.99
N PHE A 39 -9.33 -17.06 -2.53
CA PHE A 39 -9.68 -15.83 -3.28
C PHE A 39 -8.47 -14.92 -3.49
N LEU A 40 -7.62 -14.74 -2.47
CA LEU A 40 -6.38 -13.96 -2.62
C LEU A 40 -5.39 -14.60 -3.60
N ILE A 41 -5.28 -15.94 -3.60
CA ILE A 41 -4.42 -16.67 -4.54
C ILE A 41 -4.95 -16.53 -5.96
N ILE A 42 -6.25 -16.71 -6.18
CA ILE A 42 -6.88 -16.52 -7.50
C ILE A 42 -6.64 -15.10 -8.00
N TRP A 43 -6.84 -14.09 -7.15
CA TRP A 43 -6.56 -12.70 -7.51
C TRP A 43 -5.09 -12.48 -7.88
N SER A 44 -4.17 -13.07 -7.12
CA SER A 44 -2.73 -12.98 -7.38
C SER A 44 -2.35 -13.65 -8.69
N LEU A 45 -2.99 -14.77 -9.05
CA LEU A 45 -2.80 -15.44 -10.35
C LEU A 45 -3.34 -14.63 -11.52
N ILE A 46 -4.50 -13.98 -11.36
CA ILE A 46 -5.02 -13.06 -12.38
C ILE A 46 -4.04 -11.90 -12.59
N THR A 47 -3.54 -11.32 -11.50
CA THR A 47 -2.55 -10.24 -11.54
C THR A 47 -1.26 -10.71 -12.22
N TYR A 48 -0.74 -11.89 -11.86
CA TYR A 48 0.42 -12.49 -12.51
C TYR A 48 0.28 -12.58 -14.04
N VAL A 49 -0.87 -13.05 -14.53
CA VAL A 49 -1.13 -13.18 -15.98
C VAL A 49 -1.18 -11.81 -16.65
N ASN A 50 -1.78 -10.80 -16.00
CA ASN A 50 -1.85 -9.45 -16.54
C ASN A 50 -0.45 -8.81 -16.62
N GLU A 51 0.33 -8.86 -15.54
CA GLU A 51 1.70 -8.31 -15.49
C GLU A 51 2.60 -9.00 -16.52
N TYR A 52 2.46 -10.32 -16.69
CA TYR A 52 3.19 -11.07 -17.71
C TYR A 52 2.83 -10.64 -19.14
N ARG A 53 1.56 -10.32 -19.41
CA ARG A 53 1.11 -9.81 -20.71
C ARG A 53 1.59 -8.38 -20.98
N GLU A 54 1.73 -7.57 -19.95
CA GLU A 54 2.26 -6.20 -20.03
C GLU A 54 3.79 -6.15 -20.14
N GLY A 55 4.47 -7.29 -19.95
CA GLY A 55 5.93 -7.38 -20.03
C GLY A 55 6.66 -6.89 -18.78
N ASP A 56 5.94 -6.67 -17.66
CA ASP A 56 6.55 -6.31 -16.37
C ASP A 56 7.06 -7.55 -15.64
N TYR A 57 8.18 -8.10 -16.14
CA TYR A 57 8.80 -9.30 -15.57
C TYR A 57 9.27 -9.11 -14.11
N GLY A 58 9.47 -7.87 -13.66
CA GLY A 58 9.85 -7.56 -12.29
C GLY A 58 8.71 -7.87 -11.32
N ASN A 59 7.51 -7.36 -11.61
CA ASN A 59 6.31 -7.65 -10.80
C ASN A 59 5.95 -9.14 -10.86
N VAL A 60 6.08 -9.77 -12.02
CA VAL A 60 5.89 -11.22 -12.20
C VAL A 60 6.77 -12.01 -11.24
N LEU A 61 8.07 -11.73 -11.17
CA LEU A 61 9.01 -12.40 -10.27
C LEU A 61 8.61 -12.23 -8.80
N ILE A 62 8.26 -11.01 -8.40
CA ILE A 62 7.84 -10.71 -7.02
C ILE A 62 6.58 -11.50 -6.67
N ILE A 63 5.57 -11.51 -7.55
CA ILE A 63 4.33 -12.27 -7.35
C ILE A 63 4.62 -13.77 -7.24
N THR A 64 5.52 -14.32 -8.07
CA THR A 64 5.92 -15.73 -7.98
C THR A 64 6.53 -16.06 -6.62
N VAL A 65 7.49 -15.25 -6.14
CA VAL A 65 8.13 -15.46 -4.84
C VAL A 65 7.10 -15.41 -3.71
N VAL A 66 6.20 -14.43 -3.74
CA VAL A 66 5.14 -14.28 -2.73
C VAL A 66 4.16 -15.45 -2.77
N LEU A 67 3.77 -15.93 -3.95
CA LEU A 67 2.90 -17.10 -4.10
C LEU A 67 3.57 -18.36 -3.54
N ILE A 68 4.84 -18.61 -3.87
CA ILE A 68 5.59 -19.75 -3.34
C ILE A 68 5.67 -19.67 -1.80
N PHE A 69 5.99 -18.49 -1.26
CA PHE A 69 6.08 -18.30 0.18
C PHE A 69 4.71 -18.48 0.87
N THR A 70 3.63 -18.02 0.24
CA THR A 70 2.26 -18.20 0.75
C THR A 70 1.85 -19.67 0.74
N LEU A 71 2.18 -20.41 -0.32
CA LEU A 71 1.93 -21.86 -0.40
C LEU A 71 2.74 -22.62 0.66
N TYR A 72 4.00 -22.23 0.91
CA TYR A 72 4.80 -22.76 2.00
C TYR A 72 4.12 -22.55 3.37
N LEU A 73 3.64 -21.33 3.65
CA LEU A 73 2.96 -21.03 4.90
C LEU A 73 1.63 -21.80 5.04
N LEU A 74 0.86 -21.95 3.97
CA LEU A 74 -0.39 -22.72 3.98
C LEU A 74 -0.16 -24.22 4.25
N THR A 75 0.95 -24.76 3.73
CA THR A 75 1.27 -26.19 3.85
C THR A 75 1.92 -26.52 5.19
N PHE A 76 2.96 -25.77 5.59
CA PHE A 76 3.81 -26.12 6.73
C PHE A 76 3.52 -25.30 7.99
N ARG A 77 2.94 -24.11 7.87
CA ARG A 77 2.76 -23.16 8.99
C ARG A 77 1.33 -22.59 9.05
N ARG A 78 0.33 -23.40 8.71
CA ARG A 78 -1.08 -22.99 8.56
C ARG A 78 -1.64 -22.24 9.78
N ASN A 79 -1.19 -22.59 10.98
CA ASN A 79 -1.60 -21.95 12.23
C ASN A 79 -1.30 -20.43 12.26
N LEU A 80 -0.24 -19.96 11.60
CA LEU A 80 0.06 -18.54 11.48
C LEU A 80 -0.97 -17.80 10.61
N LEU A 81 -1.49 -18.47 9.58
CA LEU A 81 -2.39 -17.87 8.60
C LEU A 81 -3.85 -17.91 9.03
N LEU A 82 -4.25 -18.89 9.85
CA LEU A 82 -5.66 -19.07 10.21
C LEU A 82 -6.14 -18.11 11.30
N TYR A 83 -5.28 -17.79 12.28
CA TYR A 83 -5.70 -17.04 13.45
C TYR A 83 -4.65 -16.02 13.92
N GLY A 84 -5.15 -14.93 14.49
CA GLY A 84 -4.32 -13.92 15.15
C GLY A 84 -3.79 -12.84 14.20
N TYR A 85 -2.56 -12.42 14.47
CA TYR A 85 -1.98 -11.19 13.93
C TYR A 85 -1.86 -11.15 12.40
N VAL A 86 -1.40 -12.24 11.76
CA VAL A 86 -1.14 -12.27 10.31
C VAL A 86 -2.41 -12.11 9.48
N PRO A 87 -3.47 -12.94 9.63
CA PRO A 87 -4.69 -12.75 8.85
C PRO A 87 -5.40 -11.43 9.18
N LEU A 88 -5.28 -10.93 10.41
CA LEU A 88 -5.81 -9.61 10.76
C LEU A 88 -5.06 -8.49 10.03
N THR A 89 -3.73 -8.57 9.95
CA THR A 89 -2.90 -7.63 9.18
C THR A 89 -3.29 -7.64 7.71
N ILE A 90 -3.38 -8.82 7.10
CA ILE A 90 -3.80 -8.97 5.69
C ILE A 90 -5.19 -8.39 5.47
N SER A 91 -6.13 -8.65 6.38
CA SER A 91 -7.50 -8.13 6.31
C SER A 91 -7.52 -6.60 6.31
N ILE A 92 -6.77 -5.98 7.21
CA ILE A 92 -6.70 -4.51 7.30
C ILE A 92 -6.00 -3.93 6.07
N MET A 93 -4.91 -4.54 5.59
CA MET A 93 -4.24 -4.11 4.35
C MET A 93 -5.18 -4.14 3.15
N VAL A 94 -5.91 -5.24 2.98
CA VAL A 94 -6.89 -5.41 1.90
C VAL A 94 -8.00 -4.36 2.00
N LEU A 95 -8.54 -4.14 3.20
CA LEU A 95 -9.58 -3.13 3.39
C LEU A 95 -9.07 -1.72 3.11
N ILE A 96 -7.87 -1.34 3.57
CA ILE A 96 -7.31 -0.02 3.29
C ILE A 96 -7.07 0.14 1.79
N TYR A 97 -6.45 -0.83 1.12
CA TYR A 97 -6.09 -0.68 -0.28
C TYR A 97 -7.28 -0.81 -1.24
N PHE A 98 -8.05 -1.90 -1.15
CA PHE A 98 -9.09 -2.19 -2.14
C PHE A 98 -10.38 -1.40 -1.93
N LEU A 99 -10.77 -1.07 -0.69
CA LEU A 99 -11.93 -0.18 -0.51
C LEU A 99 -11.63 1.21 -1.05
N LEU A 100 -10.42 1.74 -0.81
CA LEU A 100 -10.03 3.03 -1.38
C LEU A 100 -9.95 2.98 -2.90
N LYS A 101 -9.47 1.86 -3.47
CA LYS A 101 -9.43 1.65 -4.92
C LYS A 101 -10.83 1.58 -5.56
N ILE A 102 -11.81 0.97 -4.88
CA ILE A 102 -13.19 0.84 -5.40
C ILE A 102 -13.98 2.14 -5.25
N VAL A 103 -13.69 2.95 -4.23
CA VAL A 103 -14.31 4.27 -4.06
C VAL A 103 -13.54 5.30 -4.88
N ASP A 104 -13.82 5.32 -6.19
CA ASP A 104 -13.18 6.22 -7.17
C ASP A 104 -13.19 7.69 -6.70
N ASP A 105 -14.30 8.14 -6.10
CA ASP A 105 -14.44 9.50 -5.57
C ASP A 105 -13.40 9.85 -4.49
N LEU A 106 -13.10 8.91 -3.60
CA LEU A 106 -12.17 9.14 -2.49
C LEU A 106 -10.71 9.11 -2.97
N THR A 107 -10.39 8.18 -3.87
CA THR A 107 -9.08 8.16 -4.54
C THR A 107 -8.85 9.42 -5.36
N HIS A 108 -9.87 9.87 -6.11
CA HIS A 108 -9.81 11.13 -6.86
C HIS A 108 -9.67 12.34 -5.93
N MET A 109 -10.46 12.42 -4.85
CA MET A 109 -10.38 13.51 -3.87
C MET A 109 -9.00 13.59 -3.22
N LEU A 110 -8.41 12.45 -2.82
CA LEU A 110 -7.09 12.42 -2.21
C LEU A 110 -5.99 12.75 -3.22
N THR A 111 -6.11 12.28 -4.46
CA THR A 111 -5.21 12.66 -5.55
C THR A 111 -5.27 14.15 -5.83
N TYR A 112 -6.49 14.70 -5.96
CA TYR A 112 -6.74 16.12 -6.14
C TYR A 112 -6.14 16.96 -5.02
N THR A 113 -6.40 16.59 -3.77
CA THR A 113 -5.89 17.31 -2.60
C THR A 113 -4.36 17.30 -2.58
N THR A 114 -3.74 16.15 -2.86
CA THR A 114 -2.28 16.02 -2.91
C THR A 114 -1.69 16.90 -4.02
N ALA A 115 -2.31 16.88 -5.20
CA ALA A 115 -1.87 17.67 -6.34
C ALA A 115 -2.05 19.17 -6.09
N VAL A 116 -3.14 19.61 -5.46
CA VAL A 116 -3.37 21.01 -5.08
C VAL A 116 -2.35 21.48 -4.05
N LEU A 117 -2.05 20.67 -3.04
CA LEU A 117 -1.01 21.01 -2.05
C LEU A 117 0.37 21.11 -2.71
N THR A 118 0.68 20.16 -3.58
CA THR A 118 1.92 20.16 -4.38
C THR A 118 2.02 21.41 -5.24
N TYR A 119 0.95 21.74 -5.97
CA TYR A 119 0.85 22.95 -6.79
C TYR A 119 1.05 24.22 -5.98
N LYS A 120 0.40 24.34 -4.81
CA LYS A 120 0.56 25.51 -3.93
C LYS A 120 2.01 25.69 -3.47
N MET A 121 2.68 24.60 -3.09
CA MET A 121 4.10 24.64 -2.72
C MET A 121 4.96 25.07 -3.92
N LEU A 122 4.70 24.51 -5.10
CA LEU A 122 5.43 24.86 -6.33
C LEU A 122 5.25 26.33 -6.72
N LYS A 123 4.01 26.84 -6.70
CA LYS A 123 3.70 28.23 -7.01
C LYS A 123 4.43 29.21 -6.08
N LEU A 124 4.55 28.88 -4.80
CA LEU A 124 5.33 29.69 -3.84
C LEU A 124 6.82 29.72 -4.17
N THR A 125 7.37 28.66 -4.77
CA THR A 125 8.81 28.54 -5.06
C THR A 125 9.23 28.94 -6.47
N LEU A 126 8.36 28.73 -7.46
CA LEU A 126 8.66 28.87 -8.89
C LEU A 126 7.85 30.00 -9.55
N GLY A 127 6.91 30.63 -8.84
CA GLY A 127 6.15 31.79 -9.29
C GLY A 127 4.92 31.44 -10.14
N GLU A 128 4.43 32.42 -10.90
CA GLU A 128 3.17 32.32 -11.66
C GLU A 128 3.25 31.45 -12.93
N THR A 129 4.45 30.98 -13.29
CA THR A 129 4.68 30.19 -14.50
C THR A 129 4.20 28.74 -14.39
N ILE A 130 3.60 28.36 -13.26
CA ILE A 130 3.05 27.03 -13.04
C ILE A 130 1.53 27.09 -13.09
N GLY A 131 0.96 26.27 -13.98
CA GLY A 131 -0.48 26.05 -14.15
C GLY A 131 -0.97 24.82 -13.38
N PHE A 132 -2.27 24.79 -13.13
CA PHE A 132 -2.96 23.63 -12.58
C PHE A 132 -4.19 23.37 -13.43
N LYS A 133 -4.29 22.16 -13.99
CA LYS A 133 -5.36 21.80 -14.91
C LYS A 133 -5.99 20.47 -14.50
N VAL A 134 -7.31 20.41 -14.57
CA VAL A 134 -8.08 19.18 -14.41
C VAL A 134 -8.79 18.91 -15.72
N HIS A 135 -8.57 17.74 -16.32
CA HIS A 135 -9.19 17.34 -17.57
C HIS A 135 -9.66 15.89 -17.44
N ASN A 136 -10.95 15.60 -17.66
CA ASN A 136 -11.50 14.25 -17.56
C ASN A 136 -11.12 13.47 -16.27
N SER A 137 -11.17 14.14 -15.11
CA SER A 137 -10.75 13.59 -13.80
C SER A 137 -9.24 13.27 -13.68
N GLU A 138 -8.44 13.65 -14.67
CA GLU A 138 -6.99 13.63 -14.63
C GLU A 138 -6.47 14.98 -14.15
N ILE A 139 -5.48 14.95 -13.27
CA ILE A 139 -4.93 16.15 -12.64
C ILE A 139 -3.52 16.37 -13.16
N PHE A 140 -3.31 17.56 -13.72
CA PHE A 140 -2.05 17.98 -14.32
C PHE A 140 -1.50 19.22 -13.62
N ILE A 141 -0.20 19.20 -13.35
CA ILE A 141 0.57 20.40 -13.01
C ILE A 141 1.32 20.80 -14.27
N GLU A 142 0.99 21.96 -14.83
CA GLU A 142 1.64 22.49 -16.03
C GLU A 142 2.87 23.29 -15.58
N GLY A 143 4.06 22.74 -15.83
CA GLY A 143 5.32 23.45 -15.69
C GLY A 143 5.63 24.31 -16.91
N ILE A 144 6.80 24.95 -16.90
CA ILE A 144 7.29 25.77 -18.01
C ILE A 144 7.64 24.87 -19.19
N ARG A 145 8.18 23.67 -18.91
CA ARG A 145 8.68 22.74 -19.93
C ARG A 145 7.73 21.59 -20.19
N ASN A 146 7.12 21.03 -19.15
CA ASN A 146 6.31 19.82 -19.26
C ASN A 146 4.99 19.92 -18.51
N SER A 147 4.01 19.12 -18.93
CA SER A 147 2.81 18.85 -18.14
C SER A 147 2.98 17.54 -17.37
N TYR A 148 2.84 17.61 -16.05
CA TYR A 148 3.04 16.48 -15.15
C TYR A 148 1.69 15.88 -14.75
N TYR A 149 1.45 14.64 -15.18
CA TYR A 149 0.30 13.87 -14.75
C TYR A 149 0.50 13.37 -13.30
N PHE A 150 -0.42 13.75 -12.41
CA PHE A 150 -0.31 13.44 -10.99
C PHE A 150 -1.20 12.27 -10.60
N THR A 151 -0.58 11.17 -10.15
CA THR A 151 -1.29 10.01 -9.59
C THR A 151 -0.83 9.75 -8.16
N PHE A 152 -1.69 10.03 -7.19
CA PHE A 152 -1.47 9.68 -5.79
C PHE A 152 -1.81 8.20 -5.52
N ALA A 153 -2.74 7.66 -6.32
CA ALA A 153 -3.54 6.49 -6.01
C ALA A 153 -2.72 5.22 -5.66
N CYS A 154 -1.81 4.76 -6.51
CA CYS A 154 -1.29 3.40 -6.31
C CYS A 154 -0.20 3.32 -5.24
N THR A 155 0.79 4.23 -5.25
CA THR A 155 1.98 4.09 -4.36
C THR A 155 1.76 4.64 -2.95
N GLY A 156 0.93 5.67 -2.78
CA GLY A 156 0.62 6.26 -1.49
C GLY A 156 -0.23 5.33 -0.61
N PHE A 157 -1.33 4.80 -1.15
CA PHE A 157 -2.20 3.89 -0.40
C PHE A 157 -1.54 2.55 -0.09
N GLN A 158 -0.75 1.99 -1.01
CA GLN A 158 0.02 0.77 -0.74
C GLN A 158 1.00 0.99 0.42
N SER A 159 1.73 2.11 0.41
CA SER A 159 2.67 2.48 1.48
C SER A 159 1.96 2.63 2.84
N ILE A 160 0.82 3.32 2.86
CA ILE A 160 0.00 3.47 4.07
C ILE A 160 -0.49 2.11 4.55
N ALA A 161 -1.04 1.28 3.66
CA ALA A 161 -1.55 -0.05 4.00
C ALA A 161 -0.45 -0.94 4.59
N ILE A 162 0.72 -1.02 3.96
CA ILE A 162 1.84 -1.86 4.39
C ILE A 162 2.35 -1.48 5.79
N ILE A 163 2.38 -0.20 6.12
CA ILE A 163 2.92 0.27 7.41
C ILE A 163 1.86 0.31 8.51
N THR A 164 0.65 0.78 8.21
CA THR A 164 -0.37 1.04 9.24
C THR A 164 -1.19 -0.19 9.60
N ALA A 165 -1.46 -1.08 8.65
CA ALA A 165 -2.18 -2.32 8.92
C ALA A 165 -1.53 -3.20 9.99
N PRO A 166 -0.20 -3.47 9.95
CA PRO A 166 0.44 -4.24 11.01
C PRO A 166 0.38 -3.55 12.37
N MET A 167 0.36 -2.21 12.43
CA MET A 167 0.18 -1.46 13.69
C MET A 167 -1.24 -1.64 14.24
N ILE A 168 -2.27 -1.48 13.40
CA ILE A 168 -3.68 -1.62 13.79
C ILE A 168 -3.98 -3.07 14.19
N ALA A 169 -3.38 -4.05 13.52
CA ALA A 169 -3.54 -5.47 13.80
C ALA A 169 -3.02 -5.89 15.19
N THR A 170 -2.16 -5.09 15.83
CA THR A 170 -1.76 -5.34 17.23
C THR A 170 -2.92 -5.17 18.22
N GLN A 171 -3.99 -4.46 17.82
CA GLN A 171 -5.12 -4.06 18.67
C GLN A 171 -4.73 -3.20 19.89
N ASP A 172 -3.47 -2.76 19.97
CA ASP A 172 -3.00 -1.85 21.00
C ASP A 172 -3.44 -0.41 20.69
N LYS A 173 -4.08 0.26 21.66
CA LYS A 173 -4.62 1.61 21.48
C LYS A 173 -3.54 2.63 21.11
N SER A 174 -2.35 2.52 21.69
CA SER A 174 -1.24 3.44 21.38
C SER A 174 -0.74 3.22 19.96
N CYS A 175 -0.63 1.97 19.54
CA CYS A 175 -0.22 1.63 18.17
C CYS A 175 -1.25 2.06 17.13
N ILE A 176 -2.55 1.90 17.39
CA ILE A 176 -3.62 2.40 16.50
C ILE A 176 -3.56 3.93 16.37
N ARG A 177 -3.38 4.65 17.49
CA ARG A 177 -3.21 6.11 17.46
C ARG A 177 -1.95 6.52 16.69
N ASN A 178 -0.84 5.79 16.86
CA ASN A 178 0.37 6.09 16.11
C ASN A 178 0.20 5.77 14.62
N ALA A 179 -0.62 4.80 14.24
CA ALA A 179 -0.90 4.46 12.86
C ALA A 179 -1.55 5.63 12.10
N THR A 180 -2.44 6.41 12.73
CA THR A 180 -3.03 7.60 12.09
C THR A 180 -2.00 8.70 11.84
N TYR A 181 -1.07 8.92 12.78
CA TYR A 181 0.02 9.89 12.59
C TYR A 181 0.99 9.44 11.49
N VAL A 182 1.29 8.15 11.42
CA VAL A 182 2.15 7.59 10.37
C VAL A 182 1.48 7.63 9.00
N ALA A 183 0.17 7.37 8.92
CA ALA A 183 -0.59 7.53 7.68
C ALA A 183 -0.51 8.98 7.16
N ALA A 184 -0.71 9.96 8.05
CA ALA A 184 -0.59 11.38 7.71
C ALA A 184 0.85 11.76 7.28
N LEU A 185 1.86 11.22 7.96
CA LEU A 185 3.26 11.43 7.59
C LEU A 185 3.56 10.90 6.17
N ILE A 186 3.13 9.67 5.86
CA ILE A 186 3.31 9.09 4.53
C ILE A 186 2.56 9.92 3.46
N TYR A 187 1.36 10.42 3.78
CA TYR A 187 0.62 11.32 2.89
C TYR A 187 1.43 12.60 2.59
N ILE A 188 1.96 13.28 3.62
CA ILE A 188 2.77 14.49 3.47
C ILE A 188 4.05 14.22 2.68
N LEU A 189 4.74 13.11 2.94
CA LEU A 189 5.94 12.74 2.20
C LEU A 189 5.67 12.51 0.70
N ASN A 190 4.48 12.04 0.34
CA ASN A 190 4.07 11.94 -1.05
C ASN A 190 3.81 13.31 -1.70
N VAL A 191 3.24 14.27 -0.97
CA VAL A 191 3.15 15.68 -1.43
C VAL A 191 4.56 16.23 -1.69
N ILE A 192 5.49 16.04 -0.74
CA ILE A 192 6.88 16.51 -0.86
C ILE A 192 7.57 15.83 -2.06
N ARG A 193 7.38 14.53 -2.25
CA ARG A 193 7.91 13.80 -3.41
C ARG A 193 7.41 14.43 -4.71
N GLY A 194 6.11 14.68 -4.83
CA GLY A 194 5.51 15.35 -5.99
C GLY A 194 6.12 16.72 -6.26
N PHE A 195 6.28 17.52 -5.20
CA PHE A 195 6.93 18.83 -5.25
C PHE A 195 8.37 18.71 -5.75
N LEU A 196 9.18 17.81 -5.16
CA LEU A 196 10.59 17.65 -5.52
C LEU A 196 10.76 17.21 -6.97
N ILE A 197 9.90 16.32 -7.49
CA ILE A 197 9.95 15.90 -8.89
C ILE A 197 9.82 17.10 -9.81
N VAL A 198 8.74 17.88 -9.65
CA VAL A 198 8.49 19.02 -10.54
C VAL A 198 9.56 20.09 -10.33
N PHE A 199 9.97 20.35 -9.09
CA PHE A 199 11.01 21.32 -8.77
C PHE A 199 12.34 20.97 -9.46
N PHE A 200 12.83 19.73 -9.35
CA PHE A 200 14.09 19.35 -9.97
C PHE A 200 14.05 19.41 -11.50
N VAL A 201 12.93 19.01 -12.12
CA VAL A 201 12.82 19.03 -13.58
C VAL A 201 12.66 20.45 -14.12
N GLU A 202 11.80 21.27 -13.50
CA GLU A 202 11.54 22.63 -14.00
C GLU A 202 12.62 23.63 -13.60
N ARG A 203 13.24 23.50 -12.42
CA ARG A 203 14.24 24.46 -11.93
C ARG A 203 15.67 24.07 -12.23
N LEU A 204 16.02 22.79 -12.09
CA LEU A 204 17.39 22.31 -12.32
C LEU A 204 17.57 21.68 -13.71
N GLU A 205 16.50 21.60 -14.51
CA GLU A 205 16.52 21.06 -15.87
C GLU A 205 16.95 19.60 -15.95
N TRP A 206 16.73 18.85 -14.86
CA TRP A 206 17.07 17.43 -14.82
C TRP A 206 16.07 16.60 -15.61
N ASP A 207 16.54 15.48 -16.14
CA ASP A 207 15.68 14.55 -16.87
C ASP A 207 14.59 13.97 -15.96
N TYR A 208 13.33 14.02 -16.44
CA TYR A 208 12.18 13.54 -15.69
C TYR A 208 12.30 12.07 -15.32
N TYR A 209 12.78 11.23 -16.24
CA TYR A 209 12.91 9.81 -16.00
C TYR A 209 13.94 9.53 -14.89
N ILE A 210 15.09 10.21 -14.90
CA ILE A 210 16.10 10.07 -13.84
C ILE A 210 15.55 10.52 -12.48
N VAL A 211 14.92 11.69 -12.42
CA VAL A 211 14.37 12.23 -11.16
C VAL A 211 13.26 11.34 -10.63
N HIS A 212 12.26 11.03 -11.46
CA HIS A 212 11.07 10.29 -11.05
C HIS A 212 11.37 8.80 -10.77
N THR A 213 12.08 8.13 -11.69
CA THR A 213 12.23 6.68 -11.68
C THR A 213 13.40 6.20 -10.83
N VAL A 214 14.49 6.97 -10.77
CA VAL A 214 15.69 6.57 -10.02
C VAL A 214 15.72 7.26 -8.67
N ILE A 215 15.86 8.58 -8.65
CA ILE A 215 16.13 9.34 -7.42
C ILE A 215 14.94 9.24 -6.45
N MET A 216 13.73 9.54 -6.93
CA MET A 216 12.55 9.62 -6.07
C MET A 216 12.06 8.25 -5.60
N LYS A 217 12.26 7.18 -6.40
CA LYS A 217 12.00 5.82 -5.92
C LYS A 217 12.97 5.41 -4.81
N ILE A 218 14.27 5.66 -4.99
CA ILE A 218 15.27 5.38 -3.94
C ILE A 218 14.95 6.16 -2.67
N PHE A 219 14.67 7.46 -2.78
CA PHE A 219 14.28 8.30 -1.64
C PHE A 219 13.03 7.76 -0.93
N SER A 220 12.01 7.34 -1.69
CA SER A 220 10.77 6.76 -1.13
C SER A 220 11.03 5.46 -0.38
N ILE A 221 11.90 4.58 -0.92
CA ILE A 221 12.29 3.33 -0.26
C ILE A 221 13.02 3.63 1.06
N ILE A 222 13.99 4.54 1.04
CA ILE A 222 14.74 4.93 2.26
C ILE A 222 13.78 5.53 3.30
N ALA A 223 12.88 6.42 2.88
CA ALA A 223 11.87 7.01 3.76
C ALA A 223 10.97 5.93 4.38
N LEU A 224 10.51 4.95 3.59
CA LEU A 224 9.71 3.83 4.09
C LEU A 224 10.47 2.96 5.09
N ILE A 225 11.76 2.67 4.85
CA ILE A 225 12.60 1.93 5.80
C ILE A 225 12.73 2.70 7.11
N ALA A 226 12.98 4.02 7.04
CA ALA A 226 13.09 4.86 8.23
C ALA A 226 11.78 4.93 9.03
N ILE A 227 10.63 5.08 8.35
CA ILE A 227 9.31 5.05 8.97
C ILE A 227 9.04 3.70 9.61
N PHE A 228 9.33 2.60 8.91
CA PHE A 228 9.13 1.25 9.44
C PHE A 228 9.99 1.01 10.69
N TYR A 229 11.25 1.44 10.67
CA TYR A 229 12.12 1.38 11.85
C TYR A 229 11.55 2.22 13.01
N TYR A 230 11.14 3.46 12.76
CA TYR A 230 10.49 4.31 13.76
C TYR A 230 9.24 3.65 14.35
N VAL A 231 8.41 3.04 13.52
CA VAL A 231 7.20 2.31 13.92
C VAL A 231 7.54 1.12 14.82
N LEU A 232 8.56 0.34 14.49
CA LEU A 232 9.02 -0.78 15.33
C LEU A 232 9.53 -0.32 16.70
N VAL A 233 10.25 0.80 16.75
CA VAL A 233 10.77 1.37 18.01
C VAL A 233 9.64 1.94 18.87
N THR A 234 8.65 2.60 18.26
CA THR A 234 7.57 3.27 18.99
C THR A 234 6.41 2.36 19.38
N CYS A 235 6.12 1.31 18.60
CA CYS A 235 5.06 0.35 18.91
C CYS A 235 5.66 -0.96 19.44
N LYS A 236 5.83 -1.05 20.76
CA LYS A 236 6.37 -2.27 21.42
C LYS A 236 5.55 -3.52 21.12
N ALA A 237 4.21 -3.40 21.06
CA ALA A 237 3.32 -4.52 20.73
C ALA A 237 3.64 -5.10 19.35
N LEU A 238 3.91 -4.24 18.37
CA LEU A 238 4.29 -4.65 17.02
C LEU A 238 5.64 -5.37 17.01
N ALA A 239 6.65 -4.83 17.69
CA ALA A 239 7.97 -5.46 17.78
C ALA A 239 7.89 -6.86 18.42
N MET A 240 7.03 -7.03 19.43
CA MET A 240 6.77 -8.33 20.05
C MET A 240 6.11 -9.32 19.07
N GLU A 241 5.10 -8.88 18.31
CA GLU A 241 4.47 -9.73 17.29
C GLU A 241 5.44 -10.15 16.18
N PHE A 242 6.26 -9.23 15.67
CA PHE A 242 7.31 -9.56 14.70
C PHE A 242 8.31 -10.58 15.25
N THR A 243 8.76 -10.39 16.48
CA THR A 243 9.69 -11.32 17.13
C THR A 243 9.06 -12.71 17.33
N ARG A 244 7.78 -12.75 17.73
CA ARG A 244 7.01 -13.98 17.91
C ARG A 244 6.88 -14.74 16.59
N ILE A 245 6.49 -14.07 15.51
CA ILE A 245 6.29 -14.67 14.19
C ILE A 245 7.62 -15.14 13.61
N SER A 246 8.67 -14.32 13.67
CA SER A 246 10.01 -14.69 13.21
C SER A 246 10.50 -15.98 13.88
N ARG A 247 10.33 -16.12 15.20
CA ARG A 247 10.68 -17.36 15.91
C ARG A 247 9.88 -18.57 15.41
N ILE A 248 8.58 -18.41 15.15
CA ILE A 248 7.73 -19.53 14.67
C ILE A 248 8.12 -19.95 13.25
N ILE A 249 8.50 -19.00 12.39
CA ILE A 249 8.90 -19.28 11.00
C ILE A 249 10.28 -19.97 10.97
N PHE A 250 11.27 -19.39 11.66
CA PHE A 250 12.68 -19.75 11.50
C PHE A 250 13.24 -20.72 12.56
N ARG A 251 12.57 -20.93 13.69
CA ARG A 251 12.93 -22.02 14.61
C ARG A 251 12.05 -23.23 14.31
N SER A 252 12.61 -24.16 13.56
CA SER A 252 12.25 -25.58 13.56
C SER A 252 12.98 -26.29 14.69
#